data_AF-A0A1H1GTT1-F1
#
_entry.id   AF-A0A1H1GTT1-F1
#
_cell.length_a   1.000
_cell.length_b   1.000
_cell.length_c   1.000
_cell.angle_alpha   90.00
_cell.angle_beta   90.00
_cell.angle_gamma   90.00
#
_symmetry.space_group_name_H-M   'P 1'
#
loop_
_entity.id
_entity.type
_entity.pdbx_description
1 polymer ?
#
loop_
_entity_poly.entity_id
_entity_poly.type
_entity_poly.pdbx_seq_one_letter_code
_entity_poly.pdbx_strand_id
1 'polypeptide(L)'
;MNERREPGDEPVHDRALLLYGPKRSEVLNLHEVQQYGVDSFSDPDYIRLYGMAPAEWYARGIRLLGRTAVECTSDFLGDRIGRDIASLAASLLSRTRFVVIDPFAGSCNTLYWILRHVPHSTGVAFELDPHVFELSKRNIAGLDRTITLTQGDYQSLLEGQEIPPEHAIIVFVAPPWGTALDEVTGLDLRRTEPPITEILGRIGRIFLRHKILFATQVYEKVNADSLTELRTMLDWSELRVYDLNVAGRNHGILLGTKGWKPM
;
A
#
# COMPACT_ATOMS: atom_id res chain seq x y z
N MET A 1 4.14 -38.95 27.54
CA MET A 1 3.75 -38.07 28.65
C MET A 1 3.34 -36.76 28.00
N ASN A 2 2.03 -36.61 27.76
CA ASN A 2 1.46 -35.47 27.03
C ASN A 2 1.22 -34.34 28.02
N GLU A 3 1.97 -33.25 27.91
CA GLU A 3 1.67 -32.03 28.65
C GLU A 3 0.35 -31.46 28.15
N ARG A 4 -0.62 -31.41 29.06
CA ARG A 4 -1.91 -30.73 28.88
C ARG A 4 -1.62 -29.23 28.82
N ARG A 5 -1.96 -28.57 27.71
CA ARG A 5 -2.11 -27.11 27.68
C ARG A 5 -3.23 -26.72 28.65
N GLU A 6 -2.98 -25.77 29.54
CA GLU A 6 -4.02 -25.21 30.39
C GLU A 6 -5.03 -24.41 29.53
N PRO A 7 -6.34 -24.59 29.75
CA PRO A 7 -7.37 -23.79 29.11
C PRO A 7 -7.54 -22.48 29.90
N GLY A 8 -7.12 -21.34 29.34
CA GLY A 8 -7.30 -20.06 30.02
C GLY A 8 -6.82 -18.81 29.28
N ASP A 9 -5.75 -18.88 28.49
CA ASP A 9 -5.27 -17.71 27.76
C ASP A 9 -5.93 -17.62 26.37
N GLU A 10 -6.66 -16.54 26.14
CA GLU A 10 -7.10 -16.18 24.79
C GLU A 10 -5.86 -16.08 23.87
N PRO A 11 -5.96 -16.57 22.63
CA PRO A 11 -4.83 -16.51 21.71
C PRO A 11 -4.45 -15.06 21.43
N VAL A 12 -3.16 -14.74 21.56
CA VAL A 12 -2.60 -13.43 21.20
C VAL A 12 -2.90 -13.17 19.72
N HIS A 13 -3.57 -12.06 19.44
CA HIS A 13 -3.83 -11.61 18.08
C HIS A 13 -2.59 -10.87 17.59
N ASP A 14 -1.64 -11.63 17.05
CA ASP A 14 -0.40 -11.08 16.51
C ASP A 14 -0.24 -11.36 15.01
N ARG A 15 0.88 -10.89 14.46
CA ARG A 15 1.27 -11.16 13.07
C ARG A 15 1.33 -12.67 12.76
N ALA A 16 1.75 -13.52 13.71
CA ALA A 16 1.86 -14.94 13.45
C ALA A 16 0.47 -15.57 13.25
N LEU A 17 -0.49 -15.24 14.11
CA LEU A 17 -1.87 -15.70 14.01
C LEU A 17 -2.55 -15.20 12.72
N LEU A 18 -2.42 -13.91 12.43
CA LEU A 18 -3.18 -13.24 11.38
C LEU A 18 -2.54 -13.33 9.99
N LEU A 19 -1.23 -13.52 9.86
CA LEU A 19 -0.58 -13.59 8.55
C LEU A 19 -0.25 -15.02 8.12
N TYR A 20 0.14 -15.87 9.07
CA TYR A 20 0.59 -17.24 8.80
C TYR A 20 -0.28 -18.31 9.45
N GLY A 21 -1.13 -17.92 10.39
CA GLY A 21 -1.96 -18.80 11.20
C GLY A 21 -3.35 -19.05 10.63
N PRO A 22 -4.21 -19.72 11.41
CA PRO A 22 -5.57 -20.10 10.98
C PRO A 22 -6.46 -18.90 10.63
N LYS A 23 -6.22 -17.73 11.23
CA LYS A 23 -7.00 -16.51 10.98
C LYS A 23 -6.65 -15.79 9.68
N ARG A 24 -5.62 -16.25 8.95
CA ARG A 24 -5.11 -15.58 7.73
C ARG A 24 -6.19 -15.20 6.73
N SER A 25 -7.09 -16.12 6.45
CA SER A 25 -8.12 -15.97 5.41
C SER A 25 -9.53 -15.84 5.99
N GLU A 26 -9.65 -15.64 7.30
CA GLU A 26 -10.92 -15.41 7.97
C GLU A 26 -11.25 -13.93 8.00
N VAL A 27 -12.53 -13.59 7.86
CA VAL A 27 -13.02 -12.24 8.08
C VAL A 27 -13.00 -11.96 9.58
N LEU A 28 -12.23 -10.97 10.00
CA LEU A 28 -12.14 -10.59 11.40
C LEU A 28 -13.42 -9.90 11.86
N ASN A 29 -13.85 -10.22 13.07
CA ASN A 29 -14.85 -9.43 13.79
C ASN A 29 -14.21 -8.20 14.45
N LEU A 30 -15.04 -7.28 14.96
CA LEU A 30 -14.56 -6.03 15.56
C LEU A 30 -13.60 -6.28 16.73
N HIS A 31 -13.92 -7.23 17.60
CA HIS A 31 -13.08 -7.58 18.74
C HIS A 31 -11.72 -8.09 18.29
N GLU A 32 -11.66 -9.00 17.31
CA GLU A 32 -10.38 -9.54 16.80
C GLU A 32 -9.50 -8.44 16.19
N VAL A 33 -10.09 -7.44 15.51
CA VAL A 33 -9.34 -6.29 14.99
C VAL A 33 -8.81 -5.41 16.11
N GLN A 34 -9.64 -5.08 17.10
CA GLN A 34 -9.21 -4.26 18.23
C GLN A 34 -8.16 -4.98 19.07
N GLN A 35 -8.32 -6.29 19.27
CA GLN A 35 -7.35 -7.12 19.98
C GLN A 35 -6.01 -7.17 19.27
N TYR A 36 -5.99 -7.26 17.93
CA TYR A 36 -4.75 -7.14 17.16
C TYR A 36 -4.05 -5.79 17.39
N GLY A 37 -4.82 -4.69 17.42
CA GLY A 37 -4.31 -3.36 17.73
C GLY A 37 -3.69 -3.26 19.13
N VAL A 38 -4.36 -3.83 20.13
CA VAL A 38 -3.86 -3.89 21.51
C VAL A 38 -2.59 -4.75 21.60
N ASP A 39 -2.63 -5.98 21.10
CA ASP A 39 -1.56 -6.95 21.27
C ASP A 39 -0.28 -6.56 20.51
N SER A 40 -0.43 -5.92 19.34
CA SER A 40 0.72 -5.58 18.48
C SER A 40 1.21 -4.14 18.66
N PHE A 41 0.35 -3.21 19.09
CA PHE A 41 0.64 -1.77 19.08
C PHE A 41 0.17 -1.01 20.33
N SER A 42 -0.41 -1.71 21.32
CA SER A 42 -0.99 -1.10 22.51
C SER A 42 -2.09 -0.05 22.21
N ASP A 43 -2.78 -0.19 21.08
CA ASP A 43 -3.83 0.73 20.64
C ASP A 43 -4.99 -0.04 19.96
N PRO A 44 -6.18 -0.12 20.57
CA PRO A 44 -7.33 -0.82 19.97
C PRO A 44 -7.82 -0.17 18.67
N ASP A 45 -7.50 1.12 18.45
CA ASP A 45 -7.87 1.85 17.25
C ASP A 45 -6.75 1.87 16.20
N TYR A 46 -5.68 1.09 16.37
CA TYR A 46 -4.51 1.13 15.47
C TYR A 46 -4.87 0.87 13.99
N ILE A 47 -5.81 -0.04 13.73
CA ILE A 47 -6.25 -0.41 12.37
C ILE A 47 -7.31 0.59 11.86
N ARG A 48 -6.87 1.83 11.67
CA ARG A 48 -7.68 2.89 11.04
C ARG A 48 -7.64 2.75 9.53
N LEU A 49 -8.82 2.83 8.90
CA LEU A 49 -8.99 2.76 7.46
C LEU A 49 -9.91 3.88 6.96
N TYR A 50 -9.53 4.45 5.83
CA TYR A 50 -10.26 5.47 5.10
C TYR A 50 -10.63 6.72 5.94
N GLY A 51 -9.84 7.01 6.98
CA GLY A 51 -10.07 8.09 7.93
C GLY A 51 -10.93 7.70 9.15
N MET A 52 -11.26 6.43 9.33
CA MET A 52 -12.19 5.93 10.34
C MET A 52 -11.50 4.97 11.32
N ALA A 53 -11.91 5.01 12.59
CA ALA A 53 -11.49 4.03 13.60
C ALA A 53 -12.21 2.67 13.40
N PRO A 54 -11.68 1.55 13.95
CA PRO A 54 -12.30 0.21 13.89
C PRO A 54 -13.80 0.17 14.09
N ALA A 55 -14.30 0.72 15.20
CA ALA A 55 -15.72 0.72 15.49
C ALA A 55 -16.56 1.44 14.42
N GLU A 56 -16.04 2.55 13.87
CA GLU A 56 -16.74 3.34 12.87
C GLU A 56 -16.81 2.63 11.52
N TRP A 57 -15.68 2.16 10.97
CA TRP A 57 -15.73 1.48 9.68
C TRP A 57 -16.45 0.13 9.79
N TYR A 58 -16.39 -0.55 10.93
CA TYR A 58 -17.11 -1.81 11.14
C TYR A 58 -18.63 -1.58 11.14
N ALA A 59 -19.09 -0.49 11.77
CA ALA A 59 -20.50 -0.07 11.75
C ALA A 59 -20.99 0.30 10.34
N ARG A 60 -20.09 0.77 9.46
CA ARG A 60 -20.38 1.01 8.03
C ARG A 60 -20.31 -0.25 7.15
N GLY A 61 -20.09 -1.43 7.74
CA GLY A 61 -20.04 -2.69 7.01
C GLY A 61 -18.69 -3.02 6.38
N ILE A 62 -17.64 -2.24 6.64
CA ILE A 62 -16.28 -2.53 6.16
C ILE A 62 -15.73 -3.75 6.90
N ARG A 63 -15.07 -4.66 6.18
CA ARG A 63 -14.54 -5.93 6.72
C ARG A 63 -13.15 -6.22 6.17
N LEU A 64 -12.32 -6.89 6.96
CA LEU A 64 -10.95 -7.28 6.59
C LEU A 64 -10.72 -8.77 6.83
N LEU A 65 -9.86 -9.36 6.00
CA LEU A 65 -9.24 -10.64 6.32
C LEU A 65 -8.13 -10.45 7.36
N GLY A 66 -7.81 -11.49 8.11
CA GLY A 66 -6.67 -11.50 9.05
C GLY A 66 -5.38 -10.97 8.41
N ARG A 67 -5.00 -11.50 7.23
CA ARG A 67 -3.81 -11.03 6.51
C ARG A 67 -3.89 -9.56 6.14
N THR A 68 -5.07 -9.08 5.73
CA THR A 68 -5.25 -7.70 5.28
C THR A 68 -5.11 -6.73 6.44
N ALA A 69 -5.53 -7.10 7.66
CA ALA A 69 -5.31 -6.28 8.85
C ALA A 69 -3.80 -6.09 9.17
N VAL A 70 -2.98 -7.09 8.86
CA VAL A 70 -1.51 -7.02 9.04
C VAL A 70 -0.83 -6.26 7.90
N GLU A 71 -1.29 -6.49 6.68
CA GLU A 71 -0.63 -6.02 5.45
C GLU A 71 -1.08 -4.61 5.04
N CYS A 72 -2.25 -4.14 5.48
CA CYS A 72 -2.76 -2.84 5.05
C CYS A 72 -1.93 -1.69 5.59
N THR A 73 -1.71 -0.69 4.74
CA THR A 73 -1.23 0.63 5.17
C THR A 73 -2.27 1.27 6.08
N SER A 74 -1.88 1.61 7.31
CA SER A 74 -2.72 2.36 8.25
C SER A 74 -2.96 3.80 7.76
N ASP A 75 -4.02 4.43 8.27
CA ASP A 75 -4.34 5.82 7.88
C ASP A 75 -3.22 6.81 8.15
N PHE A 76 -2.46 6.66 9.25
CA PHE A 76 -1.35 7.57 9.54
C PHE A 76 -0.25 7.49 8.49
N LEU A 77 0.10 6.29 8.05
CA LEU A 77 1.08 6.08 6.99
C LEU A 77 0.53 6.53 5.62
N GLY A 78 -0.74 6.19 5.33
CA GLY A 78 -1.43 6.59 4.10
C GLY A 78 -1.53 8.11 3.95
N ASP A 79 -1.87 8.84 5.01
CA ASP A 79 -1.93 10.30 5.02
C ASP A 79 -0.56 10.93 4.73
N ARG A 80 0.52 10.43 5.36
CA ARG A 80 1.88 10.92 5.11
C ARG A 80 2.32 10.69 3.67
N ILE A 81 2.12 9.47 3.16
CA ILE A 81 2.40 9.11 1.77
C ILE A 81 1.62 10.02 0.81
N GLY A 82 0.32 10.18 1.04
CA GLY A 82 -0.56 10.98 0.19
C GLY A 82 -0.15 12.45 0.14
N ARG A 83 0.24 13.06 1.27
CA ARG A 83 0.75 14.44 1.31
C ARG A 83 2.04 14.63 0.53
N ASP A 84 2.99 13.71 0.68
CA ASP A 84 4.27 13.79 -0.02
C ASP A 84 4.09 13.63 -1.53
N ILE A 85 3.24 12.69 -1.95
CA ILE A 85 2.84 12.53 -3.35
C ILE A 85 2.18 13.80 -3.86
N ALA A 86 1.22 14.37 -3.14
CA ALA A 86 0.51 15.58 -3.56
C ALA A 86 1.45 16.79 -3.65
N SER A 87 2.37 16.96 -2.70
CA SER A 87 3.38 18.02 -2.71
C SER A 87 4.25 17.92 -3.97
N LEU A 88 4.67 16.72 -4.33
CA LEU A 88 5.49 16.51 -5.52
C LEU A 88 4.67 16.63 -6.82
N ALA A 89 3.45 16.11 -6.84
CA ALA A 89 2.52 16.25 -7.96
C ALA A 89 2.21 17.73 -8.26
N ALA A 90 2.14 18.58 -7.24
CA ALA A 90 1.95 20.03 -7.39
C ALA A 90 3.14 20.77 -8.02
N SER A 91 4.34 20.16 -8.07
CA SER A 91 5.48 20.70 -8.83
C SER A 91 5.29 20.56 -10.34
N LEU A 92 4.38 19.67 -10.76
CA LEU A 92 3.95 19.57 -12.14
C LEU A 92 2.88 20.64 -12.42
N LEU A 93 2.76 21.10 -13.68
CA LEU A 93 1.90 22.22 -14.10
C LEU A 93 0.57 22.29 -13.31
N SER A 94 0.20 23.50 -12.85
CA SER A 94 -0.85 23.78 -11.85
C SER A 94 -2.29 23.32 -12.17
N ARG A 95 -2.50 22.61 -13.28
CA ARG A 95 -3.79 22.03 -13.70
C ARG A 95 -3.65 20.60 -14.24
N THR A 96 -2.53 19.94 -13.97
CA THR A 96 -2.32 18.57 -14.40
C THR A 96 -3.34 17.66 -13.71
N ARG A 97 -4.08 16.89 -14.51
CA ARG A 97 -4.94 15.81 -13.99
C ARG A 97 -4.11 14.56 -13.85
N PHE A 98 -4.43 13.77 -12.84
CA PHE A 98 -3.71 12.55 -12.52
C PHE A 98 -4.63 11.33 -12.58
N VAL A 99 -4.11 10.25 -13.15
CA VAL A 99 -4.61 8.89 -12.89
C VAL A 99 -3.67 8.25 -11.87
N VAL A 100 -4.22 7.80 -10.76
CA VAL A 100 -3.47 7.11 -9.71
C VAL A 100 -3.67 5.61 -9.88
N ILE A 101 -2.59 4.89 -10.13
CA ILE A 101 -2.57 3.46 -10.37
C ILE A 101 -1.99 2.76 -9.13
N ASP A 102 -2.71 1.77 -8.61
CA ASP A 102 -2.25 0.87 -7.57
C ASP A 102 -2.25 -0.58 -8.10
N PRO A 103 -1.08 -1.15 -8.45
CA PRO A 103 -1.00 -2.50 -8.96
C PRO A 103 -1.21 -3.61 -7.92
N PHE A 104 -1.21 -3.27 -6.62
CA PHE A 104 -1.28 -4.24 -5.52
C PHE A 104 -2.25 -3.72 -4.45
N ALA A 105 -3.51 -3.57 -4.86
CA ALA A 105 -4.45 -2.72 -4.16
C ALA A 105 -4.69 -3.12 -2.70
N GLY A 106 -4.72 -4.42 -2.39
CA GLY A 106 -5.00 -4.89 -1.04
C GLY A 106 -6.33 -4.32 -0.54
N SER A 107 -6.29 -3.54 0.54
CA SER A 107 -7.44 -2.82 1.09
C SER A 107 -7.79 -1.51 0.36
N CYS A 108 -7.02 -1.07 -0.63
CA CYS A 108 -7.11 0.25 -1.27
C CYS A 108 -6.91 1.45 -0.33
N ASN A 109 -6.44 1.26 0.91
CA ASN A 109 -6.36 2.38 1.86
C ASN A 109 -5.36 3.44 1.41
N THR A 110 -4.18 3.04 0.94
CA THR A 110 -3.18 4.00 0.44
C THR A 110 -3.69 4.76 -0.77
N LEU A 111 -4.32 4.06 -1.73
CA LEU A 111 -4.93 4.69 -2.89
C LEU A 111 -5.99 5.72 -2.48
N TYR A 112 -6.87 5.38 -1.52
CA TYR A 112 -7.84 6.33 -0.97
C TYR A 112 -7.18 7.60 -0.42
N TRP A 113 -6.10 7.47 0.36
CA TRP A 113 -5.37 8.62 0.90
C TRP A 113 -4.66 9.44 -0.17
N ILE A 114 -4.11 8.81 -1.21
CA ILE A 114 -3.53 9.53 -2.35
C ILE A 114 -4.62 10.36 -3.05
N LEU A 115 -5.78 9.76 -3.37
CA LEU A 115 -6.90 10.46 -3.99
C LEU A 115 -7.50 11.56 -3.10
N ARG A 116 -7.35 11.45 -1.78
CA ARG A 116 -7.75 12.50 -0.84
C ARG A 116 -6.86 13.74 -0.95
N HIS A 117 -5.56 13.56 -1.17
CA HIS A 117 -4.57 14.64 -1.21
C HIS A 117 -4.29 15.17 -2.61
N VAL A 118 -4.49 14.36 -3.66
CA VAL A 118 -4.29 14.75 -5.05
C VAL A 118 -5.65 15.12 -5.67
N PRO A 119 -6.02 16.41 -5.72
CA PRO A 119 -7.31 16.82 -6.25
C PRO A 119 -7.43 16.51 -7.75
N HIS A 120 -8.66 16.36 -8.24
CA HIS A 120 -8.95 16.06 -9.65
C HIS A 120 -8.27 14.80 -10.20
N SER A 121 -8.05 13.82 -9.33
CA SER A 121 -7.50 12.52 -9.69
C SER A 121 -8.57 11.42 -9.67
N THR A 122 -8.28 10.32 -10.36
CA THR A 122 -9.10 9.11 -10.37
C THR A 122 -8.22 7.91 -10.04
N GLY A 123 -8.77 6.92 -9.33
CA GLY A 123 -8.05 5.72 -8.94
C GLY A 123 -8.32 4.54 -9.87
N VAL A 124 -7.26 3.84 -10.26
CA VAL A 124 -7.29 2.54 -10.94
C VAL A 124 -6.50 1.56 -10.08
N ALA A 125 -7.11 0.45 -9.72
CA ALA A 125 -6.52 -0.52 -8.80
C ALA A 125 -6.69 -1.95 -9.29
N PHE A 126 -5.70 -2.78 -9.00
CA PHE A 126 -5.70 -4.21 -9.34
C PHE A 126 -5.50 -5.05 -8.08
N GLU A 127 -6.28 -6.11 -7.94
CA GLU A 127 -6.13 -7.10 -6.87
C GLU A 127 -6.23 -8.50 -7.45
N LEU A 128 -5.23 -9.33 -7.18
CA LEU A 128 -5.13 -10.68 -7.73
C LEU A 128 -5.97 -11.68 -6.92
N ASP A 129 -5.98 -11.54 -5.60
CA ASP A 129 -6.66 -12.46 -4.70
C ASP A 129 -8.18 -12.22 -4.73
N PRO A 130 -9.00 -13.23 -5.11
CA PRO A 130 -10.45 -13.05 -5.25
C PRO A 130 -11.14 -12.66 -3.93
N HIS A 131 -10.65 -13.14 -2.78
CA HIS A 131 -11.27 -12.86 -1.49
C HIS A 131 -10.94 -11.45 -1.01
N VAL A 132 -9.69 -11.01 -1.20
CA VAL A 132 -9.29 -9.62 -0.93
C VAL A 132 -10.03 -8.69 -1.88
N PHE A 133 -10.09 -9.00 -3.17
CA PHE A 133 -10.82 -8.21 -4.17
C PHE A 133 -12.28 -8.02 -3.79
N GLU A 134 -13.00 -9.10 -3.48
CA GLU A 134 -14.43 -9.03 -3.16
C GLU A 134 -14.70 -8.18 -1.91
N LEU A 135 -13.87 -8.31 -0.87
CA LEU A 135 -13.99 -7.49 0.33
C LEU A 135 -13.65 -6.03 0.05
N SER A 136 -12.52 -5.76 -0.59
CA SER A 136 -12.08 -4.40 -0.90
C SER A 136 -13.07 -3.68 -1.81
N LYS A 137 -13.62 -4.36 -2.83
CA LYS A 137 -14.66 -3.83 -3.71
C LYS A 137 -15.90 -3.39 -2.94
N ARG A 138 -16.34 -4.19 -1.95
CA ARG A 138 -17.48 -3.82 -1.09
C ARG A 138 -17.13 -2.66 -0.16
N ASN A 139 -15.94 -2.70 0.43
CA ASN A 139 -15.48 -1.67 1.37
C ASN A 139 -15.39 -0.29 0.72
N ILE A 140 -14.90 -0.21 -0.53
CA ILE A 140 -14.71 1.07 -1.23
C ILE A 140 -15.98 1.63 -1.87
N ALA A 141 -17.03 0.81 -2.06
CA ALA A 141 -18.24 1.20 -2.79
C ALA A 141 -19.00 2.38 -2.15
N GLY A 142 -18.85 2.57 -0.84
CA GLY A 142 -19.49 3.66 -0.08
C GLY A 142 -18.56 4.83 0.25
N LEU A 143 -17.33 4.86 -0.27
CA LEU A 143 -16.38 5.94 0.01
C LEU A 143 -16.64 7.15 -0.87
N ASP A 144 -16.11 8.30 -0.45
CA ASP A 144 -16.24 9.59 -1.15
C ASP A 144 -15.19 9.79 -2.28
N ARG A 145 -14.49 8.72 -2.67
CA ARG A 145 -13.47 8.71 -3.73
C ARG A 145 -13.75 7.63 -4.75
N THR A 146 -13.58 7.98 -6.03
CA THR A 146 -13.80 7.05 -7.15
C THR A 146 -12.55 6.19 -7.36
N ILE A 147 -12.68 4.89 -7.07
CA ILE A 147 -11.66 3.87 -7.32
C ILE A 147 -12.27 2.79 -8.21
N THR A 148 -11.70 2.62 -9.41
CA THR A 148 -12.00 1.48 -10.28
C THR A 148 -11.11 0.31 -9.88
N LEU A 149 -11.65 -0.63 -9.11
CA LEU A 149 -10.96 -1.85 -8.71
C LEU A 149 -11.30 -3.00 -9.66
N THR A 150 -10.29 -3.61 -10.27
CA THR A 150 -10.43 -4.77 -11.16
C THR A 150 -9.71 -5.98 -10.58
N GLN A 151 -10.35 -7.15 -10.62
CA GLN A 151 -9.72 -8.39 -10.21
C GLN A 151 -8.78 -8.90 -11.31
N GLY A 152 -7.55 -9.22 -10.94
CA GLY A 152 -6.61 -9.90 -11.82
C GLY A 152 -5.18 -9.38 -11.68
N ASP A 153 -4.29 -10.00 -12.46
CA ASP A 153 -2.89 -9.61 -12.50
C ASP A 153 -2.71 -8.25 -13.19
N TYR A 154 -2.02 -7.34 -12.51
CA TYR A 154 -1.80 -5.99 -13.00
C TYR A 154 -1.05 -5.97 -14.34
N GLN A 155 -0.16 -6.94 -14.60
CA GLN A 155 0.62 -6.95 -15.85
C GLN A 155 -0.31 -7.13 -17.05
N SER A 156 -1.29 -8.02 -16.92
CA SER A 156 -2.28 -8.30 -17.95
C SER A 156 -3.29 -7.15 -18.11
N LEU A 157 -3.67 -6.51 -17.00
CA LEU A 157 -4.72 -5.49 -16.98
C LEU A 157 -4.24 -4.07 -17.33
N LEU A 158 -2.95 -3.77 -17.12
CA LEU A 158 -2.38 -2.47 -17.42
C LEU A 158 -2.38 -2.13 -18.91
N GLU A 159 -2.16 -3.12 -19.78
CA GLU A 159 -2.10 -2.90 -21.23
C GLU A 159 -3.44 -2.43 -21.82
N GLY A 160 -4.55 -2.75 -21.15
CA GLY A 160 -5.90 -2.31 -21.53
C GLY A 160 -6.30 -0.95 -20.95
N GLN A 161 -5.45 -0.27 -20.19
CA GLN A 161 -5.78 1.02 -19.60
C GLN A 161 -5.53 2.17 -20.58
N GLU A 162 -6.61 2.83 -20.99
CA GLU A 162 -6.53 4.05 -21.78
C GLU A 162 -6.45 5.27 -20.87
N ILE A 163 -5.30 5.95 -20.87
CA ILE A 163 -5.07 7.18 -20.11
C ILE A 163 -4.92 8.34 -21.11
N PRO A 164 -5.68 9.44 -20.97
CA PRO A 164 -5.55 10.58 -21.85
C PRO A 164 -4.12 11.13 -21.86
N PRO A 165 -3.53 11.45 -23.04
CA PRO A 165 -2.12 11.83 -23.16
C PRO A 165 -1.74 13.11 -22.40
N GLU A 166 -2.70 13.96 -22.08
CA GLU A 166 -2.53 15.17 -21.27
C GLU A 166 -2.57 14.90 -19.76
N HIS A 167 -3.00 13.70 -19.33
CA HIS A 167 -2.96 13.29 -17.93
C HIS A 167 -1.55 12.77 -17.58
N ALA A 168 -1.10 13.13 -16.38
CA ALA A 168 0.05 12.48 -15.75
C ALA A 168 -0.41 11.26 -14.94
N ILE A 169 0.54 10.40 -14.60
CA ILE A 169 0.27 9.16 -13.89
C ILE A 169 0.99 9.21 -12.54
N ILE A 170 0.30 8.80 -11.49
CA ILE A 170 0.90 8.47 -10.21
C ILE A 170 0.79 6.97 -10.05
N VAL A 171 1.85 6.31 -9.62
CA VAL A 171 1.87 4.87 -9.41
C VAL A 171 2.32 4.60 -7.99
N PHE A 172 1.42 4.08 -7.16
CA PHE A 172 1.81 3.56 -5.85
C PHE A 172 2.34 2.14 -6.04
N VAL A 173 3.58 1.88 -5.59
CA VAL A 173 4.26 0.60 -5.80
C VAL A 173 4.55 -0.02 -4.43
N ALA A 174 3.74 -0.99 -4.05
CA ALA A 174 3.89 -1.75 -2.82
C ALA A 174 3.60 -3.25 -3.08
N PRO A 175 4.42 -3.94 -3.89
CA PRO A 175 4.28 -5.38 -4.04
C PRO A 175 4.47 -6.08 -2.68
N PRO A 176 3.93 -7.29 -2.51
CA PRO A 176 4.28 -8.14 -1.38
C PRO A 176 5.80 -8.20 -1.17
N TRP A 177 6.24 -7.88 0.05
CA TRP A 177 7.67 -7.92 0.37
C TRP A 177 8.17 -9.35 0.60
N GLY A 178 7.34 -10.27 1.10
CA GLY A 178 7.71 -11.67 1.28
C GLY A 178 9.08 -11.83 1.97
N THR A 179 10.02 -12.49 1.29
CA THR A 179 11.39 -12.71 1.79
C THR A 179 12.38 -11.58 1.47
N ALA A 180 11.91 -10.47 0.88
CA ALA A 180 12.71 -9.31 0.53
C ALA A 180 13.11 -8.46 1.73
N LEU A 181 12.34 -8.49 2.80
CA LEU A 181 12.64 -7.79 4.05
C LEU A 181 13.40 -8.72 4.99
N ASP A 182 14.64 -8.38 5.27
CA ASP A 182 15.51 -9.05 6.24
C ASP A 182 15.89 -8.09 7.36
N GLU A 183 15.93 -8.56 8.61
CA GLU A 183 16.20 -7.69 9.77
C GLU A 183 17.62 -7.10 9.74
N VAL A 184 18.58 -7.83 9.17
CA VAL A 184 19.99 -7.44 9.15
C VAL A 184 20.31 -6.56 7.95
N THR A 185 19.80 -6.88 6.78
CA THR A 185 20.16 -6.23 5.52
C THR A 185 19.12 -5.21 5.05
N GLY A 186 17.92 -5.24 5.61
CA GLY A 186 16.79 -4.38 5.24
C GLY A 186 15.98 -4.93 4.07
N LEU A 187 15.15 -4.06 3.50
CA LEU A 187 14.35 -4.37 2.32
C LEU A 187 15.23 -4.34 1.05
N ASP A 188 15.34 -5.48 0.36
CA ASP A 188 15.94 -5.59 -0.97
C ASP A 188 14.86 -5.49 -2.05
N LEU A 189 14.82 -4.35 -2.74
CA LEU A 189 13.77 -4.06 -3.72
C LEU A 189 13.77 -5.01 -4.93
N ARG A 190 14.89 -5.70 -5.19
CA ARG A 190 15.04 -6.69 -6.27
C ARG A 190 14.41 -8.03 -5.92
N ARG A 191 14.14 -8.27 -4.64
CA ARG A 191 13.61 -9.55 -4.13
C ARG A 191 12.14 -9.48 -3.76
N THR A 192 11.50 -8.33 -3.93
CA THR A 192 10.05 -8.21 -3.84
C THR A 192 9.37 -9.06 -4.90
N GLU A 193 8.11 -9.43 -4.70
CA GLU A 193 7.38 -10.31 -5.61
C GLU A 193 6.15 -9.59 -6.18
N PRO A 194 6.23 -9.05 -7.42
CA PRO A 194 7.38 -9.04 -8.33
C PRO A 194 8.44 -7.97 -7.97
N PRO A 195 9.67 -8.07 -8.53
CA PRO A 195 10.73 -7.09 -8.29
C PRO A 195 10.32 -5.68 -8.70
N ILE A 196 10.60 -4.69 -7.84
CA ILE A 196 10.18 -3.30 -8.08
C ILE A 196 10.76 -2.72 -9.38
N THR A 197 11.99 -3.09 -9.73
CA THR A 197 12.62 -2.67 -11.00
C THR A 197 11.85 -3.17 -12.22
N GLU A 198 11.30 -4.39 -12.16
CA GLU A 198 10.46 -4.93 -13.23
C GLU A 198 9.13 -4.19 -13.34
N ILE A 199 8.51 -3.83 -12.20
CA ILE A 199 7.27 -3.05 -12.15
C ILE A 199 7.48 -1.68 -12.82
N LEU A 200 8.49 -0.92 -12.39
CA LEU A 200 8.81 0.40 -12.95
C LEU A 200 9.16 0.31 -14.43
N GLY A 201 9.97 -0.69 -14.81
CA GLY A 201 10.37 -0.92 -16.19
C GLY A 201 9.18 -1.20 -17.10
N ARG A 202 8.24 -2.05 -16.66
CA ARG A 202 7.01 -2.37 -17.41
C ARG A 202 6.12 -1.13 -17.56
N ILE A 203 5.78 -0.48 -16.45
CA ILE A 203 4.89 0.69 -16.46
C ILE A 203 5.49 1.82 -17.30
N GLY A 204 6.80 2.07 -17.17
CA GLY A 204 7.50 3.07 -17.97
C GLY A 204 7.54 2.76 -19.48
N ARG A 205 7.41 1.49 -19.88
CA ARG A 205 7.26 1.10 -21.30
C ARG A 205 5.83 1.30 -21.79
N ILE A 206 4.83 0.88 -21.01
CA ILE A 206 3.41 0.99 -21.37
C ILE A 206 3.04 2.47 -21.54
N PHE A 207 3.45 3.32 -20.60
CA PHE A 207 3.08 4.74 -20.57
C PHE A 207 4.24 5.66 -20.95
N LEU A 208 5.05 5.29 -21.96
CA LEU A 208 6.27 6.02 -22.35
C LEU A 208 6.06 7.51 -22.65
N ARG A 209 4.86 7.89 -23.10
CA ARG A 209 4.52 9.28 -23.44
C ARG A 209 4.02 10.11 -22.26
N HIS A 210 3.75 9.48 -21.12
CA HIS A 210 3.23 10.17 -19.94
C HIS A 210 4.36 10.59 -19.01
N LYS A 211 4.08 11.63 -18.24
CA LYS A 211 4.84 11.94 -17.03
C LYS A 211 4.35 11.02 -15.92
N ILE A 212 5.25 10.23 -15.35
CA ILE A 212 4.95 9.26 -14.29
C ILE A 212 5.65 9.60 -12.96
N LEU A 213 4.88 9.71 -11.88
CA LEU A 213 5.36 9.78 -10.50
C LEU A 213 5.24 8.39 -9.88
N PHE A 214 6.36 7.74 -9.61
CA PHE A 214 6.42 6.53 -8.82
C PHE A 214 6.52 6.86 -7.33
N ALA A 215 5.70 6.18 -6.54
CA ALA A 215 5.62 6.25 -5.10
C ALA A 215 5.84 4.83 -4.56
N THR A 216 7.10 4.45 -4.36
CA THR A 216 7.45 3.08 -3.94
C THR A 216 7.49 3.00 -2.43
N GLN A 217 6.64 2.18 -1.82
CA GLN A 217 6.70 1.96 -0.38
C GLN A 217 7.98 1.21 -0.01
N VAL A 218 8.68 1.70 1.01
CA VAL A 218 9.92 1.11 1.51
C VAL A 218 9.89 0.95 3.02
N TYR A 219 10.92 0.30 3.54
CA TYR A 219 11.17 0.15 4.97
C TYR A 219 12.32 1.06 5.42
N GLU A 220 12.43 1.34 6.72
CA GLU A 220 13.46 2.22 7.28
C GLU A 220 14.87 1.83 6.83
N LYS A 221 15.14 0.53 6.85
CA LYS A 221 16.37 -0.04 6.28
C LYS A 221 16.09 -0.56 4.88
N VAL A 222 16.74 0.03 3.88
CA VAL A 222 16.70 -0.42 2.48
C VAL A 222 18.10 -0.84 2.06
N ASN A 223 18.20 -1.96 1.33
CA ASN A 223 19.46 -2.38 0.75
C ASN A 223 19.98 -1.32 -0.24
N ALA A 224 21.20 -0.83 0.00
CA ALA A 224 21.77 0.31 -0.73
C ALA A 224 21.95 0.05 -2.23
N ASP A 225 22.31 -1.17 -2.62
CA ASP A 225 22.51 -1.53 -4.03
C ASP A 225 21.16 -1.54 -4.76
N SER A 226 20.14 -2.18 -4.17
CA SER A 226 18.78 -2.21 -4.73
C SER A 226 18.18 -0.81 -4.86
N LEU A 227 18.44 0.08 -3.88
CA LEU A 227 18.01 1.47 -3.93
C LEU A 227 18.74 2.25 -5.02
N THR A 228 20.06 2.07 -5.14
CA THR A 228 20.87 2.73 -6.18
C THR A 228 20.41 2.33 -7.56
N GLU A 229 20.21 1.03 -7.80
CA GLU A 229 19.69 0.49 -9.05
C GLU A 229 18.35 1.14 -9.41
N LEU A 230 17.39 1.16 -8.46
CA LEU A 230 16.08 1.76 -8.70
C LEU A 230 16.17 3.26 -9.04
N ARG A 231 17.06 4.01 -8.38
CA ARG A 231 17.30 5.43 -8.67
C ARG A 231 17.82 5.68 -10.08
N THR A 232 18.62 4.77 -10.64
CA THR A 232 19.11 4.92 -12.03
C THR A 232 18.01 4.83 -13.08
N MET A 233 16.84 4.28 -12.73
CA MET A 233 15.69 4.17 -13.63
C MET A 233 14.83 5.45 -13.68
N LEU A 234 15.12 6.43 -12.83
CA LEU A 234 14.32 7.61 -12.58
C LEU A 234 15.09 8.89 -12.95
N ASP A 235 14.38 9.90 -13.45
CA ASP A 235 14.98 11.19 -13.81
C ASP A 235 15.35 12.02 -12.56
N TRP A 236 14.59 11.81 -11.48
CA TRP A 236 14.79 12.37 -10.14
C TRP A 236 14.17 11.43 -9.11
N SER A 237 14.74 11.40 -7.90
CA SER A 237 14.21 10.60 -6.79
C SER A 237 14.54 11.18 -5.42
N GLU A 238 13.68 10.94 -4.43
CA GLU A 238 13.89 11.32 -3.03
C GLU A 238 13.35 10.22 -2.10
N LEU A 239 14.14 9.84 -1.09
CA LEU A 239 13.74 8.86 -0.08
C LEU A 239 13.27 9.60 1.18
N ARG A 240 12.08 9.22 1.69
CA ARG A 240 11.53 9.71 2.96
C ARG A 240 11.20 8.52 3.85
N VAL A 241 11.58 8.60 5.12
CA VAL A 241 11.22 7.63 6.16
C VAL A 241 10.42 8.36 7.23
N TYR A 242 9.32 7.76 7.67
CA TYR A 242 8.38 8.40 8.60
C TYR A 242 8.54 7.82 9.99
N ASP A 243 8.83 8.68 10.97
CA ASP A 243 8.88 8.32 12.39
C ASP A 243 7.47 8.12 12.95
N LEU A 244 6.89 6.95 12.65
CA LEU A 244 5.52 6.55 13.04
C LEU A 244 5.51 5.31 13.93
N ASN A 245 6.59 4.52 13.89
CA ASN A 245 6.77 3.29 14.65
C ASN A 245 8.06 3.39 15.47
N VAL A 246 8.32 2.37 16.28
CA VAL A 246 9.61 2.24 16.96
C VAL A 246 10.77 2.22 15.95
N ALA A 247 11.91 2.79 16.33
CA ALA A 247 13.12 2.83 15.51
C ALA A 247 13.51 1.43 15.00
N GLY A 248 13.93 1.35 13.74
CA GLY A 248 14.14 0.10 13.01
C GLY A 248 12.87 -0.53 12.42
N ARG A 249 11.68 0.06 12.67
CA ARG A 249 10.38 -0.40 12.14
C ARG A 249 9.58 0.67 11.40
N ASN A 250 10.22 1.77 11.07
CA ASN A 250 9.56 2.80 10.29
C ASN A 250 9.35 2.37 8.84
N HIS A 251 8.26 2.86 8.26
CA HIS A 251 8.01 2.75 6.82
C HIS A 251 8.36 4.08 6.17
N GLY A 252 8.57 4.02 4.86
CA GLY A 252 8.90 5.19 4.06
C GLY A 252 8.36 5.09 2.65
N ILE A 253 8.73 6.08 1.87
CA ILE A 253 8.48 6.12 0.43
C ILE A 253 9.74 6.56 -0.31
N LEU A 254 10.03 5.89 -1.42
CA LEU A 254 10.88 6.44 -2.46
C LEU A 254 9.98 7.09 -3.51
N LEU A 255 10.04 8.42 -3.58
CA LEU A 255 9.45 9.18 -4.67
C LEU A 255 10.40 9.18 -5.85
N GLY A 256 9.86 9.02 -7.06
CA GLY A 256 10.62 8.96 -8.29
C GLY A 256 9.82 9.53 -9.46
N THR A 257 10.46 10.31 -10.34
CA THR A 257 9.78 10.88 -11.51
C THR A 257 10.39 10.39 -12.81
N LYS A 258 9.55 10.31 -13.84
CA LYS A 258 9.95 10.01 -15.22
C LYS A 258 9.25 10.96 -16.18
N GLY A 259 10.01 11.65 -17.02
CA GLY A 259 9.54 12.66 -17.97
C GLY A 259 9.53 14.10 -17.44
N TRP A 260 10.03 14.34 -16.21
CA TRP A 260 10.31 15.68 -15.67
C TRP A 260 11.26 15.57 -14.47
N LYS A 261 11.77 16.71 -14.01
CA LYS A 261 12.48 16.84 -12.73
C LYS A 261 11.84 18.00 -11.95
N PRO A 262 11.51 17.82 -10.66
CA PRO A 262 11.10 18.93 -9.79
C PRO A 262 12.23 19.96 -9.71
N MET A 263 11.88 21.24 -9.71
CA MET A 263 12.82 22.36 -9.52
C MET A 263 13.09 22.61 -8.04
#